data_AF-A0A9W7LAY7-F1
#
_entry.id   AF-A0A9W7LAY7-F1
#
_cell.length_a   1.000
_cell.length_b   1.000
_cell.length_c   1.000
_cell.angle_alpha   90.00
_cell.angle_beta   90.00
_cell.angle_gamma   90.00
#
_symmetry.space_group_name_H-M   'P 1'
#
loop_
_entity.id
_entity.type
_entity.pdbx_description
1 polymer ?
#
loop_
_entity_poly.entity_id
_entity_poly.type
_entity_poly.pdbx_seq_one_letter_code
_entity_poly.pdbx_strand_id
1 'polypeptide(L)'
;MVVFKYGSVVFVNVPKKMQTGLLGKIKTHCKDPIPSGFEHVDGYKVVVDPTIPSSEAVISSSGSHLTVRSLNLNSVSVISTVMGQTVALDYYYVVVDNMLSSFEDLNSTVEKTGTFSAMEKERLFKIVAENNSIFIGMVSKLGLLERSDTAWNHSSYVGAWEGMREEFELKERFENLEFKLNLIQHNTRFFIEILHNQKSDKLEWIIIVLIGFESVLMIMDMSGVGERFFGFLNFGM
;
A
#
# COMPACT_ATOMS: atom_id res chain seq x y z
N MET A 1 21.14 -15.17 -10.71
CA MET A 1 19.84 -14.47 -10.70
C MET A 1 19.20 -14.76 -9.35
N VAL A 2 18.67 -13.73 -8.69
CA VAL A 2 17.98 -13.87 -7.41
C VAL A 2 16.55 -13.35 -7.59
N VAL A 3 15.57 -14.12 -7.12
CA VAL A 3 14.14 -13.78 -7.22
C VAL A 3 13.61 -13.58 -5.81
N PHE A 4 12.95 -12.45 -5.58
CA PHE A 4 12.45 -12.06 -4.27
C PHE A 4 10.94 -12.22 -4.17
N LYS A 5 10.45 -12.51 -2.96
CA LYS A 5 9.02 -12.68 -2.66
C LYS A 5 8.19 -11.39 -2.85
N TYR A 6 8.85 -10.23 -2.83
CA TYR A 6 8.23 -8.94 -3.10
C TYR A 6 8.15 -8.59 -4.60
N GLY A 7 8.56 -9.47 -5.51
CA GLY A 7 8.36 -9.31 -6.95
C GLY A 7 9.57 -8.77 -7.74
N SER A 8 10.67 -8.41 -7.06
CA SER A 8 11.91 -8.01 -7.74
C SER A 8 12.74 -9.21 -8.19
N VAL A 9 13.45 -9.03 -9.30
CA VAL A 9 14.40 -10.00 -9.84
C VAL A 9 15.71 -9.30 -10.11
N VAL A 10 16.81 -9.82 -9.52
CA VAL A 10 18.15 -9.27 -9.72
C VAL A 10 18.97 -10.20 -10.60
N PHE A 11 19.46 -9.63 -11.70
CA PHE A 11 20.36 -10.30 -12.63
C PHE A 11 21.79 -9.84 -12.40
N VAL A 12 22.68 -10.79 -12.11
CA VAL A 12 24.11 -10.50 -11.91
C VAL A 12 24.87 -10.97 -13.13
N ASN A 13 25.50 -10.01 -13.82
CA ASN A 13 26.32 -10.25 -15.01
C ASN A 13 25.60 -11.05 -16.13
N VAL A 14 24.30 -10.81 -16.32
CA VAL A 14 23.50 -11.46 -17.38
C VAL A 14 23.25 -10.46 -18.53
N PRO A 15 23.47 -10.82 -19.80
CA PRO A 15 23.17 -9.93 -20.93
C PRO A 15 21.68 -9.59 -21.05
N LYS A 16 21.35 -8.34 -21.39
CA LYS A 16 19.95 -7.84 -21.52
C LYS A 16 19.05 -8.74 -22.38
N LYS A 17 19.58 -9.30 -23.49
CA LYS A 17 18.83 -10.23 -24.37
C LYS A 17 18.32 -11.48 -23.63
N MET A 18 19.12 -12.01 -22.70
CA MET A 18 18.73 -13.19 -21.91
C MET A 18 17.79 -12.83 -20.77
N GLN A 19 17.93 -11.62 -20.21
CA GLN A 19 17.07 -11.14 -19.11
C GLN A 19 15.60 -11.15 -19.51
N THR A 20 15.26 -10.65 -20.70
CA THR A 20 13.86 -10.62 -21.18
C THR A 20 13.24 -12.02 -21.27
N GLY A 21 13.99 -13.00 -21.77
CA GLY A 21 13.52 -14.39 -21.87
C GLY A 21 13.33 -15.06 -20.51
N LEU A 22 14.23 -14.78 -19.56
CA LEU A 22 14.11 -15.28 -18.18
C LEU A 22 12.93 -14.61 -17.45
N LEU A 23 12.77 -13.29 -17.62
CA LEU A 23 11.68 -12.55 -17.00
C LEU A 23 10.32 -13.04 -17.49
N GLY A 24 10.18 -13.33 -18.79
CA GLY A 24 8.95 -13.92 -19.34
C GLY A 24 8.57 -15.24 -18.67
N LYS A 25 9.54 -16.11 -18.39
CA LYS A 25 9.31 -17.37 -17.66
C LYS A 25 8.97 -17.16 -16.18
N ILE A 26 9.46 -16.11 -15.56
CA ILE A 26 9.12 -15.81 -14.16
C ILE A 26 7.70 -15.30 -14.07
N LYS A 27 7.30 -14.39 -14.99
CA LYS A 27 5.96 -13.80 -15.02
C LYS A 27 4.83 -14.84 -15.14
N THR A 28 5.06 -15.99 -15.77
CA THR A 28 4.05 -17.07 -15.86
C THR A 28 3.73 -17.72 -14.52
N HIS A 29 4.58 -17.53 -13.51
CA HIS A 29 4.38 -18.05 -12.15
C HIS A 29 4.02 -16.94 -11.14
N CYS A 30 3.91 -15.70 -11.58
CA CYS A 30 3.57 -14.56 -10.74
C CYS A 30 2.04 -14.37 -10.68
N LYS A 31 1.56 -13.98 -9.50
CA LYS A 31 0.22 -13.43 -9.33
C LYS A 31 0.32 -11.93 -9.63
N ASP A 32 -0.44 -11.46 -10.64
CA ASP A 32 -0.47 -10.06 -11.10
C ASP A 32 0.90 -9.51 -11.57
N PRO A 33 1.49 -10.06 -12.65
CA PRO A 33 2.77 -9.59 -13.16
C PRO A 33 2.66 -8.18 -13.77
N ILE A 34 3.68 -7.35 -13.51
CA ILE A 34 3.80 -6.04 -14.17
C ILE A 34 3.90 -6.24 -15.69
N PRO A 35 3.15 -5.48 -16.51
CA PRO A 35 3.24 -5.54 -17.96
C PRO A 35 4.66 -5.29 -18.48
N SER A 36 5.04 -5.96 -19.56
CA SER A 36 6.36 -5.78 -20.15
C SER A 36 6.55 -4.37 -20.70
N GLY A 37 7.64 -3.71 -20.31
CA GLY A 37 7.94 -2.31 -20.62
C GLY A 37 7.59 -1.32 -19.50
N PHE A 38 6.88 -1.77 -18.46
CA PHE A 38 6.50 -0.94 -17.31
C PHE A 38 7.24 -1.36 -16.02
N GLU A 39 8.18 -2.30 -16.12
CA GLU A 39 8.98 -2.70 -14.97
C GLU A 39 9.96 -1.59 -14.57
N HIS A 40 10.08 -1.37 -13.26
CA HIS A 40 11.17 -0.58 -12.72
C HIS A 40 12.48 -1.35 -12.88
N VAL A 41 13.49 -0.66 -13.42
CA VAL A 41 14.81 -1.23 -13.69
C VAL A 41 15.86 -0.34 -13.08
N ASP A 42 16.66 -0.92 -12.21
CA ASP A 42 17.83 -0.28 -11.61
C ASP A 42 19.09 -1.10 -11.91
N GLY A 43 20.22 -0.42 -12.08
CA GLY A 43 21.47 -1.01 -12.50
C GLY A 43 22.63 -0.43 -11.71
N TYR A 44 23.31 -1.31 -10.96
CA TYR A 44 24.43 -0.90 -10.13
C TYR A 44 25.71 -1.65 -10.48
N LYS A 45 26.82 -0.91 -10.55
CA LYS A 45 28.12 -1.47 -10.92
C LYS A 45 28.85 -1.98 -9.68
N VAL A 46 29.30 -3.23 -9.76
CA VAL A 46 30.13 -3.85 -8.72
C VAL A 46 31.52 -4.11 -9.31
N VAL A 47 32.55 -3.58 -8.65
CA VAL A 47 33.96 -3.75 -9.01
C VAL A 47 34.59 -4.71 -8.02
N VAL A 48 35.35 -5.69 -8.53
CA VAL A 48 36.09 -6.62 -7.68
C VAL A 48 37.55 -6.19 -7.63
N ASP A 49 38.01 -5.80 -6.45
CA ASP A 49 39.40 -5.40 -6.22
C ASP A 49 39.99 -6.22 -5.06
N PRO A 50 40.88 -7.19 -5.34
CA PRO A 50 41.49 -8.03 -4.32
C PRO A 50 42.41 -7.27 -3.33
N THR A 51 42.77 -6.03 -3.64
CA THR A 51 43.73 -5.22 -2.86
C THR A 51 43.09 -4.56 -1.64
N ILE A 52 41.76 -4.44 -1.60
CA ILE A 52 41.06 -3.82 -0.47
C ILE A 52 40.98 -4.76 0.75
N PRO A 53 40.92 -4.23 1.98
CA PRO A 53 40.77 -5.04 3.19
C PRO A 53 39.50 -5.90 3.15
N SER A 54 39.57 -7.13 3.66
CA SER A 54 38.43 -8.07 3.69
C SER A 54 37.21 -7.59 4.48
N SER A 55 37.37 -6.56 5.30
CA SER A 55 36.33 -5.97 6.14
C SER A 55 35.68 -4.73 5.52
N GLU A 56 36.22 -4.20 4.43
CA GLU A 56 35.80 -2.93 3.87
C GLU A 56 35.25 -3.13 2.46
N ALA A 57 33.93 -3.03 2.35
CA ALA A 57 33.31 -2.74 1.08
C ALA A 57 33.27 -1.22 0.94
N VAL A 58 33.79 -0.71 -0.18
CA VAL A 58 33.97 0.73 -0.36
C VAL A 58 33.03 1.19 -1.46
N ILE A 59 32.15 2.12 -1.12
CA ILE A 59 31.35 2.83 -2.10
C ILE A 59 32.20 3.97 -2.65
N SER A 60 32.18 4.13 -3.97
CA SER A 60 32.85 5.26 -4.61
C SER A 60 32.36 6.58 -4.01
N SER A 61 33.24 7.57 -3.86
CA SER A 61 32.84 8.93 -3.43
C SER A 61 31.78 9.58 -4.32
N SER A 62 31.53 9.03 -5.51
CA SER A 62 30.49 9.43 -6.45
C SER A 62 29.19 8.62 -6.33
N GLY A 63 29.11 7.64 -5.43
CA GLY A 63 27.99 6.70 -5.33
C GLY A 63 27.90 5.65 -6.43
N SER A 64 28.59 5.86 -7.56
CA SER A 64 28.36 5.14 -8.82
C SER A 64 28.65 3.63 -8.82
N HIS A 65 29.48 3.14 -7.90
CA HIS A 65 29.85 1.73 -7.85
C HIS A 65 30.31 1.30 -6.45
N LEU A 66 30.10 0.03 -6.17
CA LEU A 66 30.61 -0.64 -4.98
C LEU A 66 31.84 -1.48 -5.34
N THR A 67 32.92 -1.27 -4.60
CA THR A 67 34.13 -2.08 -4.70
C THR A 67 34.15 -3.11 -3.58
N VAL A 68 34.27 -4.39 -3.96
CA VAL A 68 34.32 -5.53 -3.03
C VAL A 68 35.57 -6.35 -3.26
N ARG A 69 36.10 -6.98 -2.20
CA ARG A 69 37.31 -7.82 -2.30
C ARG A 69 37.11 -9.04 -3.18
N SER A 70 35.96 -9.70 -3.03
CA SER A 70 35.58 -10.86 -3.81
C SER A 70 34.07 -10.97 -3.97
N LEU A 71 33.65 -11.51 -5.12
CA LEU A 71 32.25 -11.68 -5.46
C LEU A 71 31.90 -13.16 -5.30
N ASN A 72 31.49 -13.53 -4.08
CA ASN A 72 31.01 -14.86 -3.76
C ASN A 72 29.47 -14.87 -3.65
N LEU A 73 28.89 -16.05 -3.43
CA LEU A 73 27.43 -16.22 -3.36
C LEU A 73 26.79 -15.36 -2.26
N ASN A 74 27.50 -15.15 -1.14
CA ASN A 74 27.04 -14.30 -0.04
C ASN A 74 27.10 -12.82 -0.42
N SER A 75 28.19 -12.35 -1.03
CA SER A 75 28.29 -10.98 -1.57
C SER A 75 27.17 -10.71 -2.57
N VAL A 76 26.92 -11.65 -3.48
CA VAL A 76 25.82 -11.56 -4.46
C VAL A 76 24.47 -11.49 -3.78
N SER A 77 24.23 -12.32 -2.76
CA SER A 77 22.97 -12.33 -2.00
C SER A 77 22.71 -10.98 -1.33
N VAL A 78 23.72 -10.42 -0.65
CA VAL A 78 23.62 -9.14 0.06
C VAL A 78 23.37 -7.99 -0.93
N ILE A 79 24.19 -7.87 -1.98
CA ILE A 79 24.03 -6.85 -3.02
C ILE A 79 22.66 -6.98 -3.69
N SER A 80 22.26 -8.21 -4.05
CA SER A 80 20.96 -8.46 -4.69
C SER A 80 19.80 -8.12 -3.77
N THR A 81 19.95 -8.31 -2.46
CA THR A 81 18.90 -7.95 -1.48
C THR A 81 18.67 -6.44 -1.47
N VAL A 82 19.76 -5.66 -1.38
CA VAL A 82 19.67 -4.19 -1.41
C VAL A 82 19.12 -3.72 -2.76
N MET A 83 19.64 -4.24 -3.87
CA MET A 83 19.16 -3.91 -5.22
C MET A 83 17.68 -4.28 -5.44
N GLY A 84 17.25 -5.43 -4.91
CA GLY A 84 15.85 -5.85 -4.99
C GLY A 84 14.94 -4.88 -4.23
N GLN A 85 15.38 -4.40 -3.06
CA GLN A 85 14.65 -3.43 -2.26
C GLN A 85 14.53 -2.06 -2.95
N THR A 86 15.55 -1.58 -3.68
CA THR A 86 15.46 -0.30 -4.43
C THR A 86 14.31 -0.34 -5.44
N VAL A 87 14.29 -1.38 -6.29
CA VAL A 87 13.29 -1.55 -7.34
C VAL A 87 11.89 -1.77 -6.77
N ALA A 88 11.80 -2.51 -5.67
CA ALA A 88 10.52 -2.72 -5.01
C ALA A 88 9.97 -1.43 -4.38
N LEU A 89 10.84 -0.63 -3.76
CA LEU A 89 10.45 0.68 -3.25
C LEU A 89 9.97 1.59 -4.38
N ASP A 90 10.69 1.66 -5.52
CA ASP A 90 10.26 2.43 -6.69
C ASP A 90 8.83 2.06 -7.14
N TYR A 91 8.54 0.77 -7.20
CA TYR A 91 7.19 0.29 -7.50
C TYR A 91 6.17 0.80 -6.48
N TYR A 92 6.44 0.63 -5.18
CA TYR A 92 5.53 1.09 -4.15
C TYR A 92 5.32 2.61 -4.16
N TYR A 93 6.34 3.40 -4.49
CA TYR A 93 6.19 4.84 -4.67
C TYR A 93 5.11 5.19 -5.68
N VAL A 94 5.14 4.58 -6.86
CA VAL A 94 4.14 4.83 -7.90
C VAL A 94 2.74 4.41 -7.44
N VAL A 95 2.62 3.25 -6.77
CA VAL A 95 1.31 2.78 -6.28
C VAL A 95 0.76 3.71 -5.20
N VAL A 96 1.59 4.13 -4.24
CA VAL A 96 1.17 5.04 -3.16
C VAL A 96 0.82 6.43 -3.68
N ASP A 97 1.58 6.96 -4.65
CA ASP A 97 1.29 8.27 -5.23
C ASP A 97 -0.04 8.24 -6.02
N ASN A 98 -0.32 7.18 -6.78
CA ASN A 98 -1.62 7.02 -7.46
C ASN A 98 -2.80 6.95 -6.47
N MET A 99 -2.59 6.28 -5.32
CA MET A 99 -3.58 6.22 -4.26
C MET A 99 -3.80 7.59 -3.61
N LEU A 100 -2.73 8.35 -3.39
CA LEU A 100 -2.80 9.70 -2.85
C LEU A 100 -3.59 10.62 -3.80
N SER A 101 -3.30 10.59 -5.10
CA SER A 101 -4.08 11.34 -6.11
C SER A 101 -5.55 10.94 -6.10
N SER A 102 -5.86 9.64 -6.01
CA SER A 102 -7.24 9.16 -5.92
C SER A 102 -7.95 9.66 -4.65
N PHE A 103 -7.21 9.81 -3.55
CA PHE A 103 -7.72 10.36 -2.30
C PHE A 103 -7.93 11.89 -2.39
N GLU A 104 -7.01 12.62 -3.03
CA GLU A 104 -7.14 14.06 -3.29
C GLU A 104 -8.38 14.37 -4.17
N ASP A 105 -8.63 13.57 -5.20
CA ASP A 105 -9.81 13.70 -6.06
C ASP A 105 -11.13 13.54 -5.27
N LEU A 106 -11.17 12.58 -4.35
CA LEU A 106 -12.33 12.39 -3.45
C LEU A 106 -12.50 13.60 -2.52
N ASN A 107 -11.41 14.11 -1.94
CA ASN A 107 -11.46 15.27 -1.07
C ASN A 107 -11.94 16.51 -1.81
N SER A 108 -11.45 16.77 -3.02
CA SER A 108 -11.87 17.92 -3.82
C SER A 108 -13.36 17.88 -4.16
N THR A 109 -13.91 16.69 -4.36
CA THR A 109 -15.34 16.56 -4.67
C THR A 109 -16.18 16.90 -3.44
N VAL A 110 -15.78 16.43 -2.26
CA VAL A 110 -16.49 16.73 -1.00
C VAL A 110 -16.32 18.17 -0.55
N GLU A 111 -15.17 18.80 -0.81
CA GLU A 111 -14.98 20.23 -0.56
C GLU A 111 -16.02 21.07 -1.32
N LYS A 112 -16.37 20.67 -2.55
CA LYS A 112 -17.33 21.38 -3.40
C LYS A 112 -18.79 21.04 -3.09
N THR A 113 -19.09 19.78 -2.80
CA THR A 113 -20.48 19.31 -2.63
C THR A 113 -20.94 19.29 -1.18
N GLY A 114 -20.01 19.33 -0.21
CA GLY A 114 -20.26 19.22 1.22
C GLY A 114 -20.73 17.83 1.68
N THR A 115 -20.92 16.87 0.76
CA THR A 115 -21.42 15.52 1.06
C THR A 115 -20.81 14.48 0.14
N PHE A 116 -20.53 13.28 0.67
CA PHE A 116 -20.16 12.14 -0.17
C PHE A 116 -21.42 11.50 -0.78
N SER A 117 -21.44 11.35 -2.10
CA SER A 117 -22.35 10.49 -2.84
C SER A 117 -22.12 9.02 -2.49
N ALA A 118 -23.09 8.15 -2.79
CA ALA A 118 -22.96 6.71 -2.52
C ALA A 118 -21.73 6.07 -3.18
N MET A 119 -21.39 6.51 -4.40
CA MET A 119 -20.23 6.02 -5.15
C MET A 119 -18.91 6.41 -4.49
N GLU A 120 -18.80 7.64 -3.99
CA GLU A 120 -17.58 8.13 -3.34
C GLU A 120 -17.35 7.43 -1.99
N LYS A 121 -18.42 7.13 -1.25
CA LYS A 121 -18.32 6.30 -0.03
C LYS A 121 -17.71 4.94 -0.35
N GLU A 122 -18.18 4.27 -1.41
CA GLU A 122 -17.63 2.98 -1.83
C GLU A 122 -16.16 3.08 -2.23
N ARG A 123 -15.79 4.11 -3.01
CA ARG A 123 -14.39 4.37 -3.39
C ARG A 123 -13.51 4.61 -2.17
N LEU A 124 -13.99 5.38 -1.20
CA LEU A 124 -13.28 5.69 0.02
C LEU A 124 -13.00 4.42 0.86
N PHE A 125 -13.98 3.51 0.97
CA PHE A 125 -13.74 2.19 1.57
C PHE A 125 -12.72 1.35 0.79
N LYS A 126 -12.75 1.38 -0.54
CA LYS A 126 -11.75 0.68 -1.37
C LYS A 126 -10.35 1.23 -1.14
N ILE A 127 -10.18 2.54 -1.06
CA ILE A 127 -8.88 3.16 -0.73
C ILE A 127 -8.36 2.68 0.62
N VAL A 128 -9.20 2.56 1.66
CA VAL A 128 -8.77 1.99 2.94
C VAL A 128 -8.28 0.55 2.78
N ALA A 129 -9.05 -0.30 2.10
CA ALA A 129 -8.69 -1.70 1.91
C ALA A 129 -7.39 -1.86 1.10
N GLU A 130 -7.23 -1.05 0.05
CA GLU A 130 -6.03 -1.02 -0.78
C GLU A 130 -4.82 -0.52 0.01
N ASN A 131 -4.95 0.58 0.75
CA ASN A 131 -3.90 1.13 1.61
C ASN A 131 -3.39 0.08 2.60
N ASN A 132 -4.31 -0.58 3.33
CA ASN A 132 -3.93 -1.66 4.26
C ASN A 132 -3.23 -2.82 3.55
N SER A 133 -3.69 -3.20 2.36
CA SER A 133 -3.08 -4.28 1.58
C SER A 133 -1.66 -3.94 1.13
N ILE A 134 -1.43 -2.69 0.70
CA ILE A 134 -0.10 -2.17 0.35
C ILE A 134 0.79 -2.13 1.58
N PHE A 135 0.31 -1.56 2.70
CA PHE A 135 1.06 -1.46 3.93
C PHE A 135 1.49 -2.83 4.46
N ILE A 136 0.57 -3.80 4.53
CA ILE A 136 0.88 -5.18 4.93
C ILE A 136 1.88 -5.82 3.97
N GLY A 137 1.70 -5.63 2.66
CA GLY A 137 2.61 -6.16 1.64
C GLY A 137 4.02 -5.56 1.77
N MET A 138 4.11 -4.26 1.98
CA MET A 138 5.35 -3.51 2.16
C MET A 138 6.08 -3.97 3.42
N VAL A 139 5.42 -3.93 4.59
CA VAL A 139 6.00 -4.33 5.88
C VAL A 139 6.42 -5.81 5.87
N SER A 140 5.54 -6.70 5.40
CA SER A 140 5.80 -8.15 5.44
C SER A 140 6.85 -8.60 4.43
N LYS A 141 6.97 -7.93 3.27
CA LYS A 141 7.81 -8.44 2.17
C LYS A 141 9.09 -7.64 1.99
N LEU A 142 9.10 -6.32 2.19
CA LEU A 142 10.33 -5.54 2.01
C LEU A 142 11.33 -5.75 3.13
N GLY A 143 10.85 -6.07 4.34
CA GLY A 143 11.70 -6.47 5.47
C GLY A 143 12.84 -5.49 5.72
N LEU A 144 12.67 -4.20 5.41
CA LEU A 144 13.74 -3.19 5.44
C LEU A 144 14.32 -3.00 6.85
N LEU A 145 13.64 -3.48 7.89
CA LEU A 145 14.11 -3.47 9.27
C LEU A 145 14.93 -4.73 9.64
N GLU A 146 14.87 -5.80 8.84
CA GLU A 146 15.59 -7.04 9.12
C GLU A 146 16.92 -7.05 8.34
N ARG A 147 18.03 -7.20 9.06
CA ARG A 147 19.34 -7.48 8.42
C ARG A 147 19.21 -8.82 7.70
N SER A 148 19.71 -8.95 6.46
CA SER A 148 19.74 -10.27 5.81
C SER A 148 20.52 -11.26 6.69
N ASP A 149 20.03 -12.49 6.84
CA ASP A 149 20.71 -13.55 7.61
C ASP A 149 22.18 -13.72 7.21
N THR A 150 22.49 -13.48 5.94
CA THR A 150 23.84 -13.55 5.38
C THR A 150 24.75 -12.41 5.86
N ALA A 151 24.23 -11.18 5.94
CA ALA A 151 24.97 -10.03 6.48
C ALA A 151 25.16 -10.13 8.00
N TRP A 152 24.24 -10.79 8.71
CA TRP A 152 24.35 -11.02 10.16
C TRP A 152 25.48 -12.00 10.52
N ASN A 153 25.69 -13.03 9.71
CA ASN A 153 26.62 -14.11 10.01
C ASN A 153 28.10 -13.77 9.73
N HIS A 154 28.40 -12.72 8.96
CA HIS A 154 29.78 -12.37 8.61
C HIS A 154 29.98 -10.85 8.61
N SER A 155 30.83 -10.36 9.51
CA SER A 155 31.19 -8.94 9.63
C SER A 155 31.68 -8.31 8.32
N SER A 156 32.28 -9.11 7.43
CA SER A 156 32.77 -8.67 6.11
C SER A 156 31.70 -8.16 5.14
N TYR A 157 30.42 -8.52 5.31
CA TYR A 157 29.34 -8.05 4.41
C TYR A 157 28.48 -6.94 5.01
N VAL A 158 28.67 -6.62 6.29
CA VAL A 158 27.93 -5.56 6.98
C VAL A 158 28.19 -4.22 6.32
N GLY A 159 29.46 -3.89 6.03
CA GLY A 159 29.82 -2.62 5.39
C GLY A 159 29.19 -2.43 4.00
N ALA A 160 29.13 -3.49 3.18
CA ALA A 160 28.46 -3.43 1.88
C ALA A 160 26.95 -3.21 2.03
N TRP A 161 26.33 -3.92 2.98
CA TRP A 161 24.91 -3.83 3.22
C TRP A 161 24.52 -2.44 3.77
N GLU A 162 25.17 -1.97 4.83
CA GLU A 162 24.89 -0.66 5.43
C GLU A 162 25.23 0.47 4.47
N GLY A 163 26.40 0.43 3.84
CA GLY A 163 26.82 1.45 2.89
C GLY A 163 25.84 1.57 1.72
N MET A 164 25.44 0.46 1.08
CA MET A 164 24.50 0.55 -0.04
C MET A 164 23.13 1.03 0.43
N ARG A 165 22.67 0.62 1.62
CA ARG A 165 21.39 1.08 2.17
C ARG A 165 21.37 2.58 2.43
N GLU A 166 22.49 3.13 2.90
CA GLU A 166 22.67 4.56 3.12
C GLU A 166 22.75 5.30 1.80
N GLU A 167 23.56 4.84 0.85
CA GLU A 167 23.71 5.43 -0.49
C GLU A 167 22.38 5.48 -1.26
N PHE A 168 21.55 4.44 -1.15
CA PHE A 168 20.23 4.42 -1.78
C PHE A 168 19.10 4.97 -0.89
N GLU A 169 19.44 5.50 0.29
CA GLU A 169 18.52 6.11 1.25
C GLU A 169 17.31 5.21 1.58
N LEU A 170 17.50 3.88 1.57
CA LEU A 170 16.36 2.94 1.59
C LEU A 170 15.49 3.07 2.84
N LYS A 171 16.09 3.48 3.96
CA LYS A 171 15.38 3.74 5.20
C LYS A 171 14.50 4.98 5.09
N GLU A 172 15.05 6.11 4.67
CA GLU A 172 14.30 7.36 4.51
C GLU A 172 13.17 7.20 3.48
N ARG A 173 13.46 6.54 2.36
CA ARG A 173 12.49 6.24 1.32
C ARG A 173 11.30 5.43 1.84
N PHE A 174 11.57 4.43 2.68
CA PHE A 174 10.53 3.64 3.33
C PHE A 174 9.73 4.44 4.35
N GLU A 175 10.40 5.21 5.21
CA GLU A 175 9.74 6.06 6.22
C GLU A 175 8.81 7.09 5.57
N ASN A 176 9.21 7.64 4.41
CA ASN A 176 8.36 8.54 3.63
C ASN A 176 7.11 7.84 3.07
N LEU A 177 7.26 6.62 2.53
CA LEU A 177 6.11 5.82 2.08
C LEU A 177 5.16 5.48 3.23
N GLU A 178 5.70 5.05 4.37
CA GLU A 178 4.93 4.75 5.57
C GLU A 178 4.17 5.99 6.05
N PHE A 179 4.81 7.16 6.05
CA PHE A 179 4.16 8.43 6.39
C PHE A 179 2.98 8.73 5.46
N LYS A 180 3.16 8.63 4.13
CA LYS A 180 2.08 8.85 3.14
C LYS A 180 0.91 7.88 3.35
N LEU A 181 1.20 6.59 3.54
CA LEU A 181 0.18 5.56 3.78
C LEU A 181 -0.60 5.84 5.07
N ASN A 182 0.08 6.19 6.16
CA ASN A 182 -0.55 6.56 7.42
C ASN A 182 -1.43 7.80 7.30
N LEU A 183 -1.00 8.81 6.54
CA LEU A 183 -1.79 10.01 6.25
C LEU A 183 -3.10 9.63 5.53
N ILE A 184 -3.03 8.82 4.48
CA ILE A 184 -4.22 8.37 3.75
C ILE A 184 -5.13 7.59 4.70
N GLN A 185 -4.58 6.66 5.49
CA GLN A 185 -5.37 5.81 6.39
C GLN A 185 -6.09 6.64 7.47
N HIS A 186 -5.38 7.56 8.12
CA HIS A 186 -5.92 8.37 9.20
C HIS A 186 -7.06 9.27 8.70
N ASN A 187 -6.82 10.02 7.62
CA ASN A 187 -7.84 10.90 7.06
C ASN A 187 -9.04 10.12 6.50
N THR A 188 -8.79 8.97 5.86
CA THR A 188 -9.88 8.16 5.31
C THR A 188 -10.75 7.56 6.41
N ARG A 189 -10.15 7.08 7.52
CA ARG A 189 -10.91 6.59 8.68
C ARG A 189 -11.77 7.69 9.29
N PHE A 190 -11.24 8.90 9.41
CA PHE A 190 -11.98 10.06 9.91
C PHE A 190 -13.23 10.35 9.04
N PHE A 191 -13.10 10.30 7.71
CA PHE A 191 -14.27 10.46 6.83
C PHE A 191 -15.31 9.34 6.99
N ILE A 192 -14.88 8.08 7.14
CA ILE A 192 -15.79 6.96 7.39
C ILE A 192 -16.56 7.16 8.70
N GLU A 193 -15.89 7.65 9.74
CA GLU A 193 -16.51 7.92 11.05
C GLU A 193 -17.59 9.01 10.95
N ILE A 194 -17.30 10.13 10.27
CA ILE A 194 -18.29 11.18 9.98
C ILE A 194 -19.49 10.61 9.21
N LEU A 195 -19.23 9.77 8.21
CA LEU A 195 -20.28 9.15 7.41
C LEU A 195 -21.13 8.15 8.19
N HIS A 196 -20.56 7.48 9.19
CA HIS A 196 -21.28 6.58 10.08
C HIS A 196 -22.21 7.35 11.01
N ASN A 197 -21.77 8.49 11.55
CA ASN A 197 -22.59 9.34 12.41
C ASN A 197 -23.87 9.82 11.71
N GLN A 198 -23.83 10.14 10.41
CA GLN A 198 -25.06 10.51 9.65
C GLN A 198 -26.08 9.37 9.51
N LYS A 199 -25.71 8.10 9.72
CA LYS A 199 -26.69 7.00 9.76
C LYS A 199 -27.41 6.89 11.11
N SER A 200 -26.80 7.36 12.19
CA SER A 200 -27.44 7.38 13.52
C SER A 200 -28.71 8.24 13.49
N ASP A 201 -28.65 9.40 12.82
CA ASP A 201 -29.77 10.32 12.69
C ASP A 201 -31.01 9.69 12.02
N LYS A 202 -30.82 8.72 11.12
CA LYS A 202 -31.94 8.02 10.46
C LYS A 202 -32.65 7.05 11.39
N LEU A 203 -31.92 6.39 12.29
CA LEU A 203 -32.51 5.46 13.26
C LEU A 203 -33.30 6.24 14.30
N GLU A 204 -32.77 7.39 14.73
CA GLU A 204 -33.46 8.31 15.62
C GLU A 204 -34.77 8.82 15.01
N TRP A 205 -34.76 9.23 13.73
CA TRP A 205 -35.98 9.63 13.02
C TRP A 205 -37.02 8.52 12.90
N ILE A 206 -36.60 7.27 12.68
CA ILE A 206 -37.51 6.12 12.63
C ILE A 206 -38.22 5.93 13.97
N ILE A 207 -37.49 6.04 15.09
CA ILE A 207 -38.06 5.91 16.44
C ILE A 207 -39.06 7.04 16.70
N ILE A 208 -38.73 8.30 16.35
CA ILE A 208 -39.62 9.45 16.50
C ILE A 208 -40.91 9.25 15.70
N VAL A 209 -40.82 8.79 14.45
CA VAL A 209 -41.99 8.53 13.60
C VAL A 209 -42.85 7.38 14.15
N LEU A 210 -42.23 6.31 14.65
CA LEU A 210 -42.93 5.17 15.28
C LEU A 210 -43.72 5.61 16.51
N ILE A 211 -43.09 6.37 17.42
CA ILE A 211 -43.74 6.91 18.62
C ILE A 211 -44.87 7.90 18.23
N GLY A 212 -44.63 8.74 17.23
CA GLY A 212 -45.64 9.66 16.72
C GLY A 212 -46.84 8.93 16.14
N PHE A 213 -46.62 7.87 15.37
CA PHE A 213 -47.68 7.03 14.80
C PHE A 213 -48.50 6.33 15.89
N GLU A 214 -47.86 5.75 16.89
CA GLU A 214 -48.53 5.13 18.03
C GLU A 214 -49.37 6.15 18.82
N SER A 215 -48.84 7.35 19.04
CA SER A 215 -49.55 8.44 19.70
C SER A 215 -50.81 8.85 18.95
N VAL A 216 -50.74 8.94 17.61
CA VAL A 216 -51.92 9.26 16.77
C VAL A 216 -52.97 8.15 16.83
N LEU A 217 -52.56 6.88 16.76
CA LEU A 217 -53.48 5.75 16.88
C LEU A 217 -54.19 5.74 18.23
N MET A 218 -53.46 6.00 19.31
CA MET A 218 -54.03 6.04 20.67
C MET A 218 -55.08 7.17 20.81
N ILE A 219 -54.83 8.34 20.20
CA ILE A 219 -55.79 9.45 20.17
C ILE A 219 -57.02 9.12 19.31
N MET A 220 -56.85 8.46 18.17
CA MET A 220 -57.97 8.05 17.30
C MET A 220 -58.89 7.05 17.99
N ASP A 221 -58.32 6.13 18.77
CA ASP A 221 -59.08 5.15 19.55
C ASP A 221 -59.86 5.83 20.68
N MET A 222 -59.19 6.71 21.44
CA MET A 222 -59.79 7.41 22.58
C MET A 222 -60.85 8.46 22.17
N SER A 223 -60.75 9.05 20.99
CA SER A 223 -61.73 10.02 20.45
C SER A 223 -62.98 9.37 19.83
N GLY A 224 -63.03 8.04 19.75
CA GLY A 224 -64.16 7.31 19.16
C GLY A 224 -64.29 7.50 17.64
N VAL A 225 -63.28 8.10 17.00
CA VAL A 225 -63.25 8.32 15.54
C VAL A 225 -62.80 7.05 14.80
N GLY A 226 -62.12 6.13 15.49
CA GLY A 226 -61.68 4.83 14.95
C GLY A 226 -62.80 4.02 14.30
N GLU A 227 -63.98 3.93 14.92
CA GLU A 227 -65.14 3.21 14.35
C GLU A 227 -65.69 3.89 13.08
N ARG A 228 -65.69 5.23 13.01
CA ARG A 228 -66.15 5.97 11.82
C ARG A 228 -65.18 5.87 10.65
N PHE A 229 -63.87 5.79 10.93
CA PHE A 229 -62.83 5.70 9.90
C PHE A 229 -62.74 4.29 9.31
N PHE A 230 -62.79 3.24 10.14
CA PHE A 230 -62.85 1.85 9.66
C PHE A 230 -64.19 1.51 8.99
N GLY A 231 -65.30 2.09 9.45
CA GLY A 231 -66.60 1.94 8.80
C GLY A 231 -66.66 2.55 7.39
N PHE A 232 -65.88 3.60 7.12
CA PHE A 232 -65.81 4.22 5.79
C PHE A 232 -64.94 3.41 4.82
N LEU A 233 -63.88 2.76 5.30
CA LEU A 233 -63.00 1.91 4.50
C LEU A 233 -63.65 0.57 4.13
N ASN A 234 -64.55 0.05 4.98
CA ASN A 234 -65.27 -1.20 4.72
C ASN A 234 -66.51 -1.03 3.82
N PHE A 235 -66.93 0.21 3.53
CA PHE A 235 -68.09 0.50 2.67
C PHE A 235 -67.69 0.96 1.25
N GLY A 236 -66.38 1.07 0.97
CA GLY A 236 -65.82 1.47 -0.32
C GLY A 236 -65.27 0.32 -1.17
N MET A 237 -65.50 -0.94 -0.78
CA MET A 237 -65.17 -2.15 -1.54
C MET A 237 -66.44 -2.86 -2.01
#